data_AF-A0AB36GKC1-F1
#
_entry.id   AF-A0AB36GKC1-F1
#
_cell.length_a   1.000
_cell.length_b   1.000
_cell.length_c   1.000
_cell.angle_alpha   90.00
_cell.angle_beta   90.00
_cell.angle_gamma   90.00
#
_symmetry.space_group_name_H-M   'P 1'
#
loop_
_entity.id
_entity.type
_entity.pdbx_description
1 polymer ?
#
loop_
_entity_poly.entity_id
_entity_poly.type
_entity_poly.pdbx_seq_one_letter_code
_entity_poly.pdbx_strand_id
1 'polypeptide(L)'
;MAYKREYKDEFVVPVFTHESGYWGQVMKPRLQEQGWFIVEVDCAGVDTSHELGRRLLRALGFNIAPDQWVNGFWVKDAVEEADWNDMRQGLFVFYENFEDLFSVREECSPFYAPEYALQLAERMSYYYSDLRGYIYEQYPVVVGYGVGLPSSYLPQFEELMGAENVMIAGEGMRYPWSDFEEERRRNFPNGAPDPLYDKTGQLFGGVINHDPQATGIYVADPRYYPESPFYDPALASKVHLVHSEDVDDTE
;
A
#
# COMPACT_ATOMS: atom_id res chain seq x y z
N MET A 1 19.47 7.14 -14.48
CA MET A 1 18.70 8.27 -13.91
C MET A 1 18.34 7.87 -12.48
N ALA A 2 18.50 8.76 -11.49
CA ALA A 2 18.14 8.45 -10.11
C ALA A 2 16.64 8.73 -9.88
N TYR A 3 15.98 7.87 -9.12
CA TYR A 3 14.57 7.93 -8.75
C TYR A 3 14.25 9.23 -8.01
N LYS A 4 13.12 9.84 -8.36
CA LYS A 4 12.62 11.03 -7.68
C LYS A 4 11.30 10.68 -6.99
N ARG A 5 11.32 10.74 -5.67
CA ARG A 5 10.16 10.55 -4.79
C ARG A 5 9.10 11.61 -5.11
N GLU A 6 7.85 11.18 -5.23
CA GLU A 6 6.71 12.08 -5.51
C GLU A 6 5.94 12.49 -4.24
N TYR A 7 5.88 11.61 -3.25
CA TYR A 7 4.94 11.75 -2.13
C TYR A 7 5.60 11.63 -0.75
N LYS A 8 6.59 10.76 -0.59
CA LYS A 8 7.22 10.49 0.70
C LYS A 8 8.57 11.18 0.84
N ASP A 9 8.82 11.72 2.04
CA ASP A 9 10.12 12.27 2.40
C ASP A 9 11.22 11.19 2.40
N GLU A 10 10.85 9.94 2.73
CA GLU A 10 11.70 8.75 2.69
C GLU A 10 10.94 7.56 2.07
N PHE A 11 11.57 6.88 1.11
CA PHE A 11 10.99 5.74 0.39
C PHE A 11 12.06 4.67 0.21
N VAL A 12 12.16 3.78 1.21
CA VAL A 12 13.10 2.64 1.21
C VAL A 12 12.42 1.44 0.59
N VAL A 13 13.03 0.82 -0.41
CA VAL A 13 12.45 -0.30 -1.15
C VAL A 13 13.05 -1.63 -0.70
N PRO A 14 12.24 -2.54 -0.15
CA PRO A 14 12.68 -3.90 0.13
C PRO A 14 12.95 -4.69 -1.17
N VAL A 15 14.13 -5.28 -1.26
CA VAL A 15 14.55 -6.15 -2.36
C VAL A 15 14.61 -7.60 -1.89
N PHE A 16 13.81 -8.44 -2.54
CA PHE A 16 13.72 -9.88 -2.31
C PHE A 16 14.58 -10.59 -3.36
N THR A 17 15.81 -10.91 -3.03
CA THR A 17 16.70 -11.54 -4.02
C THR A 17 16.23 -12.95 -4.37
N HIS A 18 16.27 -13.32 -5.65
CA HIS A 18 15.84 -14.65 -6.11
C HIS A 18 16.60 -15.76 -5.38
N GLU A 19 17.89 -15.56 -5.16
CA GLU A 19 18.79 -16.51 -4.50
C GLU A 19 18.42 -16.76 -3.04
N SER A 20 17.82 -15.78 -2.37
CA SER A 20 17.40 -15.93 -0.97
C SER A 20 16.18 -16.86 -0.82
N GLY A 21 15.34 -16.96 -1.86
CA GLY A 21 14.03 -17.62 -1.77
C GLY A 21 13.06 -16.99 -0.76
N TYR A 22 13.43 -15.85 -0.14
CA TYR A 22 12.74 -15.32 1.04
C TYR A 22 11.31 -14.86 0.73
N TRP A 23 11.05 -14.32 -0.46
CA TRP A 23 9.68 -14.01 -0.90
C TRP A 23 8.78 -15.24 -0.85
N GLY A 24 9.13 -16.29 -1.60
CA GLY A 24 8.29 -17.47 -1.76
C GLY A 24 8.24 -18.38 -0.53
N GLN A 25 9.32 -18.45 0.25
CA GLN A 25 9.42 -19.37 1.39
C GLN A 25 8.96 -18.76 2.72
N VAL A 26 9.01 -17.43 2.87
CA VAL A 26 8.77 -16.78 4.17
C VAL A 26 7.76 -15.64 4.06
N MET A 27 8.05 -14.61 3.26
CA MET A 27 7.24 -13.38 3.28
C MET A 27 5.82 -13.64 2.74
N LYS A 28 5.70 -14.25 1.56
CA LYS A 28 4.39 -14.50 0.95
C LYS A 28 3.50 -15.42 1.81
N PRO A 29 3.97 -16.60 2.30
CA PRO A 29 3.19 -17.42 3.21
C PRO A 29 2.74 -16.67 4.46
N ARG A 30 3.62 -15.88 5.09
CA ARG A 30 3.32 -15.07 6.27
C ARG A 30 2.19 -14.06 6.00
N LEU A 31 2.24 -13.37 4.86
CA LEU A 31 1.22 -12.40 4.48
C LEU A 31 -0.12 -13.08 4.18
N GLN A 32 -0.10 -14.25 3.53
CA GLN A 32 -1.28 -15.07 3.26
C GLN A 32 -1.94 -15.56 4.55
N GLU A 33 -1.16 -16.06 5.50
CA GLU A 33 -1.64 -16.48 6.83
C GLU A 33 -2.29 -15.33 7.61
N GLN A 34 -1.77 -14.12 7.43
CA GLN A 34 -2.33 -12.90 8.02
C GLN A 34 -3.53 -12.35 7.25
N GLY A 35 -3.91 -12.96 6.12
CA GLY A 35 -5.04 -12.54 5.30
C GLY A 35 -4.81 -11.25 4.51
N TRP A 36 -3.56 -10.86 4.27
CA TRP A 36 -3.26 -9.67 3.46
C TRP A 36 -3.73 -9.87 2.02
N PHE A 37 -4.18 -8.79 1.39
CA PHE A 37 -4.39 -8.75 -0.05
C PHE A 37 -3.03 -8.60 -0.75
N ILE A 38 -2.62 -9.63 -1.48
CA ILE A 38 -1.29 -9.67 -2.14
C ILE A 38 -1.48 -9.49 -3.64
N VAL A 39 -0.83 -8.46 -4.17
CA VAL A 39 -0.79 -8.08 -5.58
C VAL A 39 0.58 -8.46 -6.12
N GLU A 40 0.66 -9.56 -6.86
CA GLU A 40 1.88 -9.96 -7.56
C GLU A 40 1.82 -9.51 -9.02
N VAL A 41 2.83 -8.74 -9.42
CA VAL A 41 2.98 -8.22 -10.79
C VAL A 41 4.22 -8.87 -11.39
N ASP A 42 4.01 -9.82 -12.29
CA ASP A 42 5.10 -10.40 -13.07
C ASP A 42 5.61 -9.38 -14.08
N CYS A 43 6.86 -8.94 -13.94
CA CYS A 43 7.53 -8.01 -14.85
C CYS A 43 8.23 -8.72 -16.02
N ALA A 44 8.22 -10.06 -16.06
CA ALA A 44 8.89 -10.81 -17.11
C ALA A 44 8.36 -10.45 -18.50
N GLY A 45 9.28 -10.10 -19.39
CA GLY A 45 8.99 -9.75 -20.78
C GLY A 45 8.11 -8.52 -20.97
N VAL A 46 7.96 -7.66 -19.96
CA VAL A 46 7.27 -6.37 -20.12
C VAL A 46 8.03 -5.53 -21.15
N ASP A 47 7.31 -5.01 -22.15
CA ASP A 47 7.91 -4.21 -23.22
C ASP A 47 7.61 -2.69 -23.12
N THR A 48 6.63 -2.33 -22.29
CA THR A 48 6.15 -0.95 -22.11
C THR A 48 5.63 -0.70 -20.70
N SER A 49 5.66 0.56 -20.23
CA SER A 49 5.00 0.94 -18.97
C SER A 49 3.48 0.73 -18.99
N HIS A 50 2.86 0.83 -20.17
CA HIS A 50 1.43 0.58 -20.36
C HIS A 50 1.12 -0.90 -20.07
N GLU A 51 1.98 -1.81 -20.55
CA GLU A 51 1.86 -3.22 -20.21
C GLU A 51 2.01 -3.46 -18.71
N LEU A 52 3.03 -2.85 -18.07
CA LEU A 52 3.23 -2.95 -16.63
C LEU A 52 1.99 -2.47 -15.85
N GLY A 53 1.47 -1.29 -16.19
CA GLY A 53 0.26 -0.73 -15.58
C GLY A 53 -0.96 -1.63 -15.77
N ARG A 54 -1.13 -2.22 -16.96
CA ARG A 54 -2.18 -3.20 -17.24
C ARG A 54 -2.06 -4.44 -16.35
N ARG A 55 -0.85 -4.99 -16.19
CA ARG A 55 -0.60 -6.16 -15.33
C ARG A 55 -0.94 -5.83 -13.87
N LEU A 56 -0.52 -4.66 -13.38
CA LEU A 56 -0.85 -4.19 -12.02
C LEU A 56 -2.36 -4.05 -11.82
N LEU A 57 -3.06 -3.34 -12.70
CA LEU A 57 -4.51 -3.15 -12.58
C LEU A 57 -5.27 -4.49 -12.59
N ARG A 58 -4.87 -5.43 -13.44
CA ARG A 58 -5.45 -6.77 -13.44
C ARG A 58 -5.17 -7.52 -12.12
N ALA A 59 -3.97 -7.40 -11.57
CA ALA A 59 -3.61 -7.99 -10.28
C ALA A 59 -4.39 -7.35 -9.12
N LEU A 60 -4.78 -6.08 -9.25
CA LEU A 60 -5.70 -5.36 -8.33
C LEU A 60 -7.19 -5.71 -8.56
N GLY A 61 -7.51 -6.58 -9.52
CA GLY A 61 -8.87 -7.03 -9.80
C GLY A 61 -9.68 -6.15 -10.76
N PHE A 62 -9.07 -5.17 -11.42
CA PHE A 62 -9.75 -4.39 -12.46
C PHE A 62 -10.11 -5.28 -13.67
N ASN A 63 -11.29 -5.05 -14.24
CA ASN A 63 -11.74 -5.71 -15.46
C ASN A 63 -11.08 -5.11 -16.71
N ILE A 64 -9.80 -5.42 -16.94
CA ILE A 64 -9.01 -4.95 -18.08
C ILE A 64 -8.78 -6.09 -19.05
N ALA A 65 -9.14 -5.91 -20.33
CA ALA A 65 -8.90 -6.95 -21.34
C ALA A 65 -7.37 -7.17 -21.56
N PRO A 66 -6.94 -8.37 -22.00
CA PRO A 66 -5.51 -8.66 -22.18
C PRO A 66 -4.79 -7.70 -23.13
N ASP A 67 -5.43 -7.16 -24.15
CA ASP A 67 -4.85 -6.27 -25.15
C ASP A 67 -5.31 -4.81 -25.01
N GLN A 68 -6.07 -4.51 -23.96
CA GLN A 68 -6.57 -3.16 -23.72
C GLN A 68 -5.41 -2.20 -23.41
N TRP A 69 -5.32 -1.14 -24.20
CA TRP A 69 -4.42 -0.04 -23.93
C TRP A 69 -4.87 0.72 -22.67
N VAL A 70 -3.92 0.98 -21.75
CA VAL A 70 -4.17 1.72 -20.51
C VAL A 70 -3.25 2.92 -20.43
N ASN A 71 -3.82 4.12 -20.26
CA ASN A 71 -3.02 5.34 -20.12
C ASN A 71 -2.24 5.30 -18.79
N GLY A 72 -0.92 5.51 -18.83
CA GLY A 72 -0.10 5.51 -17.62
C GLY A 72 -0.49 6.54 -16.54
N PHE A 73 -1.04 7.70 -16.94
CA PHE A 73 -1.60 8.67 -15.99
C PHE A 73 -2.89 8.14 -15.35
N TRP A 74 -3.78 7.56 -16.15
CA TRP A 74 -5.00 6.96 -15.63
C TRP A 74 -4.71 5.80 -14.68
N VAL A 75 -3.68 4.98 -14.96
CA VAL A 75 -3.25 3.91 -14.05
C VAL A 75 -2.83 4.48 -12.70
N LYS A 76 -2.09 5.61 -12.68
CA LYS A 76 -1.71 6.25 -11.41
C LYS A 76 -2.95 6.61 -10.58
N ASP A 77 -4.00 7.14 -11.20
CA ASP A 77 -5.24 7.50 -10.49
C ASP A 77 -6.04 6.25 -10.09
N ALA A 78 -6.13 5.27 -10.99
CA ALA A 78 -6.88 4.03 -10.76
C ALA A 78 -6.33 3.24 -9.56
N VAL A 79 -5.01 3.15 -9.37
CA VAL A 79 -4.44 2.41 -8.23
C VAL A 79 -4.82 3.01 -6.87
N GLU A 80 -5.22 4.28 -6.82
CA GLU A 80 -5.69 4.97 -5.61
C GLU A 80 -7.16 4.67 -5.29
N GLU A 81 -7.89 4.08 -6.23
CA GLU A 81 -9.34 3.88 -6.20
C GLU A 81 -9.77 2.41 -6.09
N ALA A 82 -8.85 1.49 -5.83
CA ALA A 82 -9.14 0.04 -5.75
C ALA A 82 -9.86 -0.36 -4.44
N ASP A 83 -10.91 0.37 -4.04
CA ASP A 83 -11.64 0.26 -2.78
C ASP A 83 -12.54 -0.98 -2.63
N TRP A 84 -12.80 -1.71 -3.72
CA TRP A 84 -13.59 -2.94 -3.69
C TRP A 84 -12.86 -4.17 -3.13
N ASN A 85 -11.53 -4.11 -2.98
CA ASN A 85 -10.78 -5.19 -2.34
C ASN A 85 -10.82 -5.02 -0.82
N ASP A 86 -11.11 -6.09 -0.09
CA ASP A 86 -10.95 -6.08 1.37
C ASP A 86 -9.45 -6.07 1.70
N MET A 87 -8.98 -4.88 2.11
CA MET A 87 -7.59 -4.62 2.48
C MET A 87 -7.46 -4.39 3.99
N ARG A 88 -8.45 -4.76 4.79
CA ARG A 88 -8.46 -4.53 6.25
C ARG A 88 -7.28 -5.18 6.95
N GLN A 89 -6.79 -6.32 6.43
CA GLN A 89 -5.60 -6.97 6.96
C GLN A 89 -4.28 -6.38 6.44
N GLY A 90 -4.33 -5.62 5.33
CA GLY A 90 -3.19 -5.01 4.68
C GLY A 90 -3.18 -5.30 3.18
N LEU A 91 -2.45 -4.46 2.45
CA LEU A 91 -2.18 -4.57 1.01
C LEU A 91 -0.67 -4.81 0.84
N PHE A 92 -0.28 -5.77 0.02
CA PHE A 92 1.12 -5.96 -0.37
C PHE A 92 1.28 -5.93 -1.88
N VAL A 93 2.19 -5.10 -2.40
CA VAL A 93 2.50 -5.02 -3.83
C VAL A 93 3.89 -5.58 -4.10
N PHE A 94 3.97 -6.68 -4.84
CA PHE A 94 5.22 -7.35 -5.19
C PHE A 94 5.45 -7.32 -6.70
N TYR A 95 6.56 -6.74 -7.13
CA TYR A 95 7.00 -6.80 -8.53
C TYR A 95 8.01 -7.94 -8.71
N GLU A 96 7.59 -9.03 -9.33
CA GLU A 96 8.43 -10.20 -9.61
C GLU A 96 9.21 -10.00 -10.91
N ASN A 97 10.43 -10.55 -11.02
CA ASN A 97 11.29 -10.41 -12.21
C ASN A 97 11.55 -8.92 -12.58
N PHE A 98 11.73 -8.08 -11.57
CA PHE A 98 11.84 -6.62 -11.72
C PHE A 98 13.01 -6.21 -12.63
N GLU A 99 14.05 -7.03 -12.70
CA GLU A 99 15.21 -6.81 -13.56
C GLU A 99 14.85 -6.62 -15.04
N ASP A 100 13.76 -7.23 -15.51
CA ASP A 100 13.31 -7.12 -16.90
C ASP A 100 12.88 -5.70 -17.24
N LEU A 101 12.42 -4.93 -16.25
CA LEU A 101 12.03 -3.53 -16.46
C LEU A 101 13.22 -2.65 -16.86
N PHE A 102 14.45 -3.00 -16.47
CA PHE A 102 15.64 -2.26 -16.88
C PHE A 102 15.92 -2.36 -18.39
N SER A 103 15.37 -3.37 -19.06
CA SER A 103 15.53 -3.58 -20.50
C SER A 103 14.49 -2.82 -21.33
N VAL A 104 13.46 -2.25 -20.70
CA VAL A 104 12.45 -1.45 -21.38
C VAL A 104 13.06 -0.13 -21.84
N ARG A 105 13.04 0.10 -23.16
CA ARG A 105 13.61 1.31 -23.74
C ARG A 105 12.74 2.51 -23.36
N GLU A 106 13.37 3.62 -22.94
CA GLU A 106 12.66 4.86 -22.60
C GLU A 106 11.77 5.36 -23.74
N GLU A 107 12.15 5.14 -25.00
CA GLU A 107 11.36 5.50 -26.18
C GLU A 107 10.00 4.79 -26.28
N CYS A 108 9.84 3.65 -25.59
CA CYS A 108 8.63 2.83 -25.60
C CYS A 108 7.60 3.29 -24.56
N SER A 109 7.87 4.38 -23.82
CA SER A 109 7.02 4.84 -22.73
C SER A 109 7.25 6.31 -22.37
N PRO A 110 6.21 7.08 -21.99
CA PRO A 110 6.42 8.40 -21.39
C PRO A 110 7.14 8.36 -20.03
N PHE A 111 7.26 7.18 -19.42
CA PHE A 111 7.91 6.94 -18.13
C PHE A 111 8.99 5.85 -18.23
N TYR A 112 10.12 6.01 -17.57
CA TYR A 112 11.08 4.92 -17.42
C TYR A 112 10.44 3.79 -16.59
N ALA A 113 10.36 2.56 -17.12
CA ALA A 113 9.50 1.51 -16.55
C ALA A 113 9.83 1.11 -15.10
N PRO A 114 11.11 0.98 -14.69
CA PRO A 114 11.45 0.73 -13.28
C PRO A 114 10.97 1.84 -12.35
N GLU A 115 11.18 3.11 -12.76
CA GLU A 115 10.73 4.28 -12.00
C GLU A 115 9.21 4.32 -11.89
N TYR A 116 8.50 4.00 -12.98
CA TYR A 116 7.05 3.98 -13.00
C TYR A 116 6.46 2.93 -12.04
N ALA A 117 7.03 1.72 -11.97
CA ALA A 117 6.63 0.70 -11.01
C ALA A 117 6.74 1.19 -9.56
N LEU A 118 7.87 1.85 -9.26
CA LEU A 118 8.19 2.37 -7.93
C LEU A 118 7.29 3.54 -7.55
N GLN A 119 6.99 4.45 -8.50
CA GLN A 119 6.04 5.54 -8.31
C GLN A 119 4.64 5.01 -7.98
N LEU A 120 4.19 3.94 -8.64
CA LEU A 120 2.90 3.32 -8.34
C LEU A 120 2.86 2.71 -6.93
N ALA A 121 3.95 2.07 -6.48
CA ALA A 121 4.05 1.56 -5.11
C ALA A 121 4.11 2.68 -4.05
N GLU A 122 4.91 3.72 -4.29
CA GLU A 122 4.99 4.90 -3.42
C GLU A 122 3.61 5.57 -3.30
N ARG A 123 2.93 5.77 -4.43
CA ARG A 123 1.60 6.37 -4.50
C ARG A 123 0.58 5.55 -3.74
N MET A 124 0.50 4.23 -3.96
CA MET A 124 -0.38 3.36 -3.17
C MET A 124 -0.05 3.42 -1.66
N SER A 125 1.23 3.36 -1.30
CA SER A 125 1.65 3.46 0.11
C SER A 125 1.16 4.77 0.74
N TYR A 126 1.35 5.90 0.06
CA TYR A 126 0.87 7.20 0.51
C TYR A 126 -0.66 7.26 0.56
N TYR A 127 -1.36 6.86 -0.50
CA TYR A 127 -2.81 7.02 -0.58
C TYR A 127 -3.57 6.13 0.40
N TYR A 128 -3.15 4.89 0.60
CA TYR A 128 -3.86 3.95 1.46
C TYR A 128 -3.42 4.00 2.93
N SER A 129 -2.14 4.28 3.19
CA SER A 129 -1.62 4.33 4.58
C SER A 129 -1.77 5.72 5.19
N ASP A 130 -1.53 6.77 4.39
CA ASP A 130 -1.54 8.15 4.85
C ASP A 130 -2.88 8.80 4.48
N LEU A 131 -3.19 8.97 3.19
CA LEU A 131 -4.28 9.85 2.72
C LEU A 131 -5.72 9.34 2.99
N ARG A 132 -6.03 8.06 2.76
CA ARG A 132 -7.39 7.52 2.92
C ARG A 132 -7.86 7.52 4.37
N GLY A 133 -6.93 7.43 5.32
CA GLY A 133 -7.24 7.67 6.74
C GLY A 133 -7.63 9.13 7.05
N TYR A 134 -7.28 10.09 6.19
CA TYR A 134 -7.52 11.52 6.40
C TYR A 134 -8.75 12.09 5.69
N ILE A 135 -9.08 11.68 4.46
CA ILE A 135 -10.03 12.45 3.61
C ILE A 135 -11.16 11.66 2.96
N TYR A 136 -11.09 10.33 2.89
CA TYR A 136 -12.03 9.52 2.11
C TYR A 136 -12.96 8.65 2.94
N GLU A 137 -13.06 8.89 4.25
CA GLU A 137 -14.07 8.20 5.06
C GLU A 137 -13.92 6.66 5.02
N GLN A 138 -12.69 6.19 4.83
CA GLN A 138 -12.35 4.77 4.72
C GLN A 138 -11.34 4.36 5.79
N TYR A 139 -11.26 3.06 6.05
CA TYR A 139 -10.30 2.54 7.00
C TYR A 139 -8.87 2.69 6.46
N PRO A 140 -7.91 3.13 7.29
CA PRO A 140 -6.50 3.13 6.92
C PRO A 140 -5.98 1.70 6.68
N VAL A 141 -5.10 1.55 5.69
CA VAL A 141 -4.60 0.25 5.24
C VAL A 141 -3.08 0.17 5.42
N VAL A 142 -2.60 -0.90 6.05
CA VAL A 142 -1.17 -1.19 6.11
C VAL A 142 -0.69 -1.61 4.72
N VAL A 143 0.16 -0.78 4.08
CA VAL A 143 0.70 -1.08 2.75
C VAL A 143 2.15 -1.54 2.81
N GLY A 144 2.39 -2.78 2.40
CA GLY A 144 3.70 -3.32 2.10
C GLY A 144 4.03 -3.31 0.61
N TYR A 145 5.32 -3.28 0.29
CA TYR A 145 5.79 -3.32 -1.08
C TYR A 145 7.19 -3.92 -1.19
N GLY A 146 7.55 -4.39 -2.38
CA GLY A 146 8.91 -4.80 -2.68
C GLY A 146 9.11 -5.27 -4.10
N VAL A 147 10.38 -5.49 -4.44
CA VAL A 147 10.81 -5.97 -5.75
C VAL A 147 11.55 -7.30 -5.63
N GLY A 148 11.29 -8.21 -6.55
CA GLY A 148 12.03 -9.45 -6.74
C GLY A 148 13.00 -9.30 -7.91
N LEU A 149 14.29 -9.49 -7.66
CA LEU A 149 15.33 -9.47 -8.70
C LEU A 149 16.54 -10.35 -8.30
N PRO A 150 17.37 -10.80 -9.25
CA PRO A 150 18.62 -11.49 -8.93
C PRO A 150 19.60 -10.54 -8.26
N SER A 151 20.39 -11.05 -7.32
CA SER A 151 21.39 -10.27 -6.60
C SER A 151 22.40 -9.54 -7.51
N SER A 152 22.62 -10.04 -8.74
CA SER A 152 23.46 -9.41 -9.76
C SER A 152 22.96 -8.05 -10.25
N TYR A 153 21.66 -7.78 -10.09
CA TYR A 153 21.03 -6.50 -10.46
C TYR A 153 20.98 -5.49 -9.31
N LEU A 154 21.42 -5.86 -8.10
CA LEU A 154 21.47 -4.94 -6.96
C LEU A 154 22.23 -3.64 -7.26
N PRO A 155 23.43 -3.66 -7.88
CA PRO A 155 24.14 -2.41 -8.18
C PRO A 155 23.34 -1.47 -9.08
N GLN A 156 22.65 -2.01 -10.09
CA GLN A 156 21.81 -1.23 -10.99
C GLN A 156 20.57 -0.68 -10.27
N PHE A 157 19.99 -1.45 -9.35
CA PHE A 157 18.86 -1.01 -8.54
C PHE A 157 19.27 0.05 -7.51
N GLU A 158 20.46 -0.06 -6.90
CA GLU A 158 21.06 0.97 -6.04
C GLU A 158 21.38 2.25 -6.80
N GLU A 159 21.83 2.16 -8.06
CA GLU A 159 22.00 3.35 -8.93
C GLU A 159 20.67 4.04 -9.24
N LEU A 160 19.58 3.28 -9.38
CA LEU A 160 18.24 3.82 -9.57
C LEU A 160 17.72 4.48 -8.29
N MET A 161 17.75 3.79 -7.15
CA MET A 161 17.10 4.24 -5.91
C MET A 161 17.97 5.16 -5.04
N GLY A 162 19.29 5.10 -5.18
CA GLY A 162 20.23 5.45 -4.12
C GLY A 162 20.38 4.29 -3.14
N ALA A 163 21.62 3.88 -2.86
CA ALA A 163 21.90 2.70 -2.04
C ALA A 163 21.30 2.78 -0.63
N GLU A 164 21.18 3.98 -0.07
CA GLU A 164 20.53 4.24 1.22
C GLU A 164 19.02 3.95 1.22
N ASN A 165 18.39 3.96 0.04
CA ASN A 165 16.96 3.69 -0.13
C ASN A 165 16.70 2.23 -0.56
N VAL A 166 17.70 1.36 -0.53
CA VAL A 166 17.58 -0.06 -0.85
C VAL A 166 17.75 -0.89 0.42
N MET A 167 16.78 -1.75 0.70
CA MET A 167 16.85 -2.67 1.84
C MET A 167 16.79 -4.11 1.37
N ILE A 168 17.83 -4.91 1.63
CA ILE A 168 17.77 -6.35 1.33
C ILE A 168 16.80 -7.01 2.32
N ALA A 169 15.73 -7.61 1.79
CA ALA A 169 14.71 -8.28 2.58
C ALA A 169 15.27 -9.59 3.16
N GLY A 170 14.94 -9.86 4.42
CA GLY A 170 15.35 -11.07 5.12
C GLY A 170 14.76 -11.16 6.51
N GLU A 171 15.07 -12.25 7.20
CA GLU A 171 14.63 -12.47 8.58
C GLU A 171 15.23 -11.42 9.53
N GLY A 172 14.43 -10.93 10.48
CA GLY A 172 14.87 -9.94 11.46
C GLY A 172 14.96 -8.50 10.95
N MET A 173 14.63 -8.26 9.67
CA MET A 173 14.58 -6.91 9.10
C MET A 173 13.33 -6.17 9.55
N ARG A 174 13.46 -4.87 9.78
CA ARG A 174 12.34 -3.95 10.05
C ARG A 174 11.97 -3.27 8.75
N TYR A 175 10.78 -3.58 8.23
CA TYR A 175 10.27 -3.07 6.96
C TYR A 175 9.70 -1.66 7.11
N PRO A 176 9.57 -0.88 6.02
CA PRO A 176 8.99 0.46 6.04
C PRO A 176 7.59 0.53 6.69
N TRP A 177 6.82 -0.56 6.65
CA TRP A 177 5.48 -0.66 7.23
C TRP A 177 5.44 -1.44 8.56
N SER A 178 6.58 -1.88 9.11
CA SER A 178 6.60 -2.76 10.30
C SER A 178 5.91 -2.15 11.52
N ASP A 179 6.13 -0.86 11.79
CA ASP A 179 5.52 -0.18 12.94
C ASP A 179 4.01 -0.13 12.81
N PHE A 180 3.56 0.14 11.59
CA PHE A 180 2.15 0.22 11.30
C PHE A 180 1.47 -1.16 11.35
N GLU A 181 2.16 -2.19 10.87
CA GLU A 181 1.74 -3.58 11.00
C GLU A 181 1.63 -4.02 12.48
N GLU A 182 2.62 -3.67 13.31
CA GLU A 182 2.63 -3.98 14.74
C GLU A 182 1.53 -3.26 15.50
N GLU A 183 1.35 -1.96 15.25
CA GLU A 183 0.29 -1.16 15.84
C GLU A 183 -1.09 -1.67 15.45
N ARG A 184 -1.31 -1.95 14.15
CA ARG A 184 -2.55 -2.54 13.65
C ARG A 184 -2.81 -3.87 14.34
N ARG A 185 -1.83 -4.77 14.43
CA ARG A 185 -2.01 -6.09 15.08
C ARG A 185 -2.34 -5.95 16.56
N ARG A 186 -1.71 -4.99 17.26
CA ARG A 186 -1.95 -4.74 18.69
C ARG A 186 -3.36 -4.24 18.94
N ASN A 187 -3.81 -3.28 18.12
CA ASN A 187 -5.07 -2.57 18.34
C ASN A 187 -6.26 -3.27 17.66
N PHE A 188 -6.03 -3.98 16.54
CA PHE A 188 -7.05 -4.54 15.66
C PHE A 188 -6.56 -5.87 15.04
N PRO A 189 -6.47 -6.94 15.85
CA PRO A 189 -5.89 -8.22 15.43
C PRO A 189 -6.67 -8.89 14.28
N ASN A 190 -7.96 -8.56 14.14
CA ASN A 190 -8.84 -9.12 13.11
C ASN A 190 -8.97 -8.22 11.87
N GLY A 191 -8.11 -7.22 11.72
CA GLY A 191 -8.12 -6.28 10.60
C GLY A 191 -8.65 -4.91 10.99
N ALA A 192 -8.40 -3.93 10.12
CA ALA A 192 -8.78 -2.54 10.33
C ALA A 192 -10.27 -2.37 10.59
N PRO A 193 -10.65 -1.56 11.60
CA PRO A 193 -12.04 -1.27 11.85
C PRO A 193 -12.56 -0.25 10.83
N ASP A 194 -13.87 -0.24 10.63
CA ASP A 194 -14.49 0.82 9.86
C ASP A 194 -14.37 2.17 10.58
N PRO A 195 -14.29 3.29 9.84
CA PRO A 195 -14.31 4.61 10.44
C PRO A 195 -15.57 4.85 11.27
N LEU A 196 -15.41 5.62 12.35
CA LEU A 196 -16.53 6.08 13.17
C LEU A 196 -16.88 7.51 12.81
N TYR A 197 -18.14 7.89 12.95
CA TYR A 197 -18.63 9.23 12.63
C TYR A 197 -19.33 9.84 13.84
N ASP A 198 -19.14 11.13 14.07
CA ASP A 198 -19.87 11.84 15.10
C ASP A 198 -21.35 12.07 14.72
N LYS A 199 -22.12 12.61 15.66
CA LYS A 199 -23.55 12.94 15.47
C LYS A 199 -23.87 13.92 14.33
N THR A 200 -22.86 14.57 13.75
CA THR A 200 -23.01 15.48 12.61
C THR A 200 -22.65 14.81 11.30
N GLY A 201 -22.32 13.51 11.32
CA GLY A 201 -21.83 12.75 10.18
C GLY A 201 -20.37 13.07 9.85
N GLN A 202 -19.60 13.70 10.75
CA GLN A 202 -18.19 13.98 10.51
C GLN A 202 -17.31 12.84 11.03
N LEU A 203 -16.27 12.49 10.28
CA LEU A 203 -15.29 11.48 10.66
C LEU A 203 -14.74 11.74 12.08
N PHE A 204 -14.97 10.81 13.00
CA PHE A 204 -14.52 10.90 14.37
C PHE A 204 -13.01 10.69 14.46
N GLY A 205 -12.32 11.63 15.13
CA GLY A 205 -10.86 11.66 15.17
C GLY A 205 -10.22 12.12 13.85
N GLY A 206 -11.02 12.48 12.83
CA GLY A 206 -10.56 13.14 11.62
C GLY A 206 -10.00 14.52 11.95
N VAL A 207 -8.72 14.72 11.68
CA VAL A 207 -8.07 16.02 11.84
C VAL A 207 -8.48 16.90 10.68
N ILE A 208 -9.55 17.68 10.84
CA ILE A 208 -9.86 18.82 9.95
C ILE A 208 -8.91 20.01 10.21
N ASN A 209 -7.94 19.89 11.13
CA ASN A 209 -7.00 20.97 11.45
C ASN A 209 -5.54 20.56 11.29
N HIS A 210 -4.97 20.79 10.11
CA HIS A 210 -3.57 21.15 9.82
C HIS A 210 -2.52 20.86 10.92
N ASP A 211 -2.32 19.59 11.32
CA ASP A 211 -1.10 19.19 12.03
C ASP A 211 -0.21 18.37 11.08
N PRO A 212 0.82 18.99 10.48
CA PRO A 212 1.74 18.30 9.57
C PRO A 212 2.67 17.30 10.29
N GLN A 213 2.57 17.12 11.61
CA GLN A 213 3.37 16.14 12.37
C GLN A 213 2.61 14.88 12.76
N ALA A 214 1.31 14.78 12.48
CA ALA A 214 0.55 13.54 12.67
C ALA A 214 0.96 12.54 11.57
N THR A 215 1.91 11.66 11.89
CA THR A 215 2.27 10.53 11.04
C THR A 215 1.39 9.36 11.44
N GLY A 216 0.38 9.07 10.62
CA GLY A 216 -0.54 7.93 10.76
C GLY A 216 -1.61 8.10 11.84
N ILE A 217 -2.71 8.79 11.54
CA ILE A 217 -3.92 8.72 12.38
C ILE A 217 -4.63 7.41 12.09
N TYR A 218 -4.15 6.35 12.71
CA TYR A 218 -4.90 5.12 12.82
C TYR A 218 -5.69 5.19 14.11
N VAL A 219 -6.98 5.55 14.03
CA VAL A 219 -7.93 5.46 15.14
C VAL A 219 -7.37 6.14 16.41
N ALA A 220 -7.64 7.44 16.58
CA ALA A 220 -7.06 8.26 17.64
C ALA A 220 -7.11 7.63 19.06
N ASP A 221 -8.08 6.74 19.30
CA ASP A 221 -8.07 5.86 20.47
C ASP A 221 -8.80 4.53 20.16
N PRO A 222 -8.10 3.37 20.20
CA PRO A 222 -8.69 2.07 19.85
C PRO A 222 -9.78 1.61 20.82
N ARG A 223 -9.97 2.29 21.96
CA ARG A 223 -11.02 1.95 22.93
C ARG A 223 -12.44 2.32 22.45
N TYR A 224 -12.57 3.15 21.41
CA TYR A 224 -13.88 3.49 20.82
C TYR A 224 -14.47 2.38 19.94
N TYR A 225 -13.67 1.38 19.58
CA TYR A 225 -13.99 0.43 18.51
C TYR A 225 -14.26 -0.96 19.07
N PRO A 226 -15.43 -1.57 18.82
CA PRO A 226 -15.76 -2.90 19.33
C PRO A 226 -14.82 -4.01 18.80
N GLU A 227 -14.17 -3.79 17.67
CA GLU A 227 -13.19 -4.70 17.05
C GLU A 227 -11.85 -4.74 17.79
N SER A 228 -11.60 -3.76 18.67
CA SER A 228 -10.36 -3.64 19.44
C SER A 228 -10.43 -4.46 20.73
N PRO A 229 -9.32 -5.13 21.13
CA PRO A 229 -9.24 -5.81 22.42
C PRO A 229 -9.25 -4.83 23.61
N PHE A 230 -9.11 -3.54 23.35
CA PHE A 230 -9.16 -2.48 24.35
C PHE A 230 -10.53 -1.78 24.44
N TYR A 231 -11.55 -2.27 23.72
CA TYR A 231 -12.87 -1.62 23.67
C TYR A 231 -13.42 -1.27 25.06
N ASP A 232 -13.81 0.00 25.23
CA ASP A 232 -14.46 0.53 26.43
C ASP A 232 -15.85 1.06 26.06
N PRO A 233 -16.94 0.31 26.32
CA PRO A 233 -18.29 0.72 25.97
C PRO A 233 -18.74 1.98 26.72
N ALA A 234 -18.21 2.25 27.92
CA ALA A 234 -18.57 3.45 28.69
C ALA A 234 -17.86 4.70 28.17
N LEU A 235 -16.69 4.55 27.54
CA LEU A 235 -16.04 5.60 26.78
C LEU A 235 -16.76 5.82 25.45
N ALA A 236 -17.01 4.74 24.71
CA ALA A 236 -17.69 4.78 23.41
C ALA A 236 -19.08 5.44 23.51
N SER A 237 -19.87 5.11 24.53
CA SER A 237 -21.21 5.69 24.71
C SER A 237 -21.25 7.20 24.98
N LYS A 238 -20.11 7.82 25.35
CA LYS A 238 -20.04 9.27 25.61
C LYS A 238 -19.93 10.09 24.33
N VAL A 239 -19.58 9.44 23.24
CA VAL A 239 -19.49 10.04 21.91
C VAL A 239 -20.57 9.37 21.09
N HIS A 240 -21.48 10.14 20.51
CA HIS A 240 -22.47 9.58 19.58
C HIS A 240 -21.71 9.20 18.31
N LEU A 241 -21.30 7.93 18.25
CA LEU A 241 -20.56 7.36 17.14
C LEU A 241 -21.43 6.35 16.41
N VAL A 242 -21.52 6.54 15.10
CA VAL A 242 -22.25 5.67 14.17
C VAL A 242 -21.29 5.16 13.10
N HIS A 243 -21.52 3.94 12.60
CA HIS A 243 -20.86 3.47 11.39
C HIS A 243 -21.51 4.16 10.18
N SER A 244 -20.79 4.30 9.05
CA SER A 244 -21.32 4.98 7.85
C SER A 244 -22.65 4.42 7.36
N GLU A 245 -22.88 3.11 7.54
CA GLU A 245 -24.12 2.43 7.16
C GLU A 245 -25.37 2.92 7.94
N ASP A 246 -25.19 3.61 9.06
CA ASP A 246 -26.28 4.13 9.90
C ASP A 246 -26.56 5.64 9.66
N VAL A 247 -25.77 6.32 8.80
CA VAL A 247 -25.85 7.78 8.58
C VAL A 247 -26.87 8.14 7.48
N ASP A 248 -27.27 7.18 6.64
CA ASP A 248 -28.17 7.40 5.50
C ASP A 248 -29.67 7.38 5.84
N ASP A 249 -30.03 7.22 7.12
CA ASP A 249 -31.41 7.02 7.59
C ASP A 249 -32.00 8.20 8.40
N THR A 250 -31.65 9.44 8.06
CA THR A 250 -32.41 10.62 8.52
C THR A 250 -32.70 11.62 7.40
N GLU A 251 -34.00 11.80 7.14
CA GLU A 251 -34.66 12.78 6.24
C GLU A 251 -34.10 14.22 6.28
#